data_AF-A0A847CS27-F1
#
_entry.id   AF-A0A847CS27-F1
#
_cell.length_a   1.000
_cell.length_b   1.000
_cell.length_c   1.000
_cell.angle_alpha   90.00
_cell.angle_beta   90.00
_cell.angle_gamma   90.00
#
_symmetry.space_group_name_H-M   'P 1'
#
loop_
_entity.id
_entity.type
_entity.pdbx_description
1 polymer ?
#
loop_
_entity_poly.entity_id
_entity_poly.type
_entity_poly.pdbx_seq_one_letter_code
_entity_poly.pdbx_strand_id
1 'polypeptide(L)'
;MMSSSRREVYNLFWYKFFVICGGFFIAAGLFFNSPAQIYQGFLRILTSSGVLLTDYMEVGNIGAALFNTGLMIFLAIWMLYSSRTDVSGVVIAALLNLAGFSMMGKNPYNSAAPVIGVYLYSIFMEEDFFMYSPIALFSTGVAPVVSYITFYSGLPLLEGALIGNLVGLIMGFVLSAVSVNARNLHRGYNLYNNGLALGFIAVVVHGIMNMFGVEVVSKSYILAGVDQKLVIIMCASFLALMFGRIFISKASYEDYFDLLMETGVSPAEFSYKYDNYTVLFNMGMCGFLGIAYTLVIGANINGLTLGGIVAMVAFGAFGVTPKNAIPIMLGVFIAGISGIYEVNADGIVIAALFGTCLSPVAGDYGMLTGILTGFMHLALVTKTGALHSGLLLYNNGFTGGIITAIVVPFFESIRLALAKR
;
A
#
# COMPACT_ATOMS: atom_id res chain seq x y z
N MET A 1 -13.93 -21.89 12.85
CA MET A 1 -14.81 -20.70 12.80
C MET A 1 -14.93 -20.11 14.21
N MET A 2 -14.69 -18.81 14.39
CA MET A 2 -14.86 -18.12 15.68
C MET A 2 -16.34 -18.03 16.07
N SER A 3 -16.67 -18.12 17.36
CA SER A 3 -18.02 -17.83 17.85
C SER A 3 -18.37 -16.36 17.64
N SER A 4 -19.67 -16.03 17.52
CA SER A 4 -20.15 -14.64 17.32
C SER A 4 -19.59 -13.67 18.37
N SER A 5 -19.62 -14.05 19.65
CA SER A 5 -19.05 -13.28 20.75
C SER A 5 -17.54 -13.05 20.64
N ARG A 6 -16.78 -14.05 20.17
CA ARG A 6 -15.33 -13.92 19.96
C ARG A 6 -15.01 -13.03 18.78
N ARG A 7 -15.81 -13.09 17.72
CA ARG A 7 -15.69 -12.25 16.53
C ARG A 7 -15.92 -10.77 16.85
N GLU A 8 -16.93 -10.46 17.67
CA GLU A 8 -17.19 -9.09 18.12
C GLU A 8 -16.03 -8.50 18.93
N VAL A 9 -15.50 -9.24 19.92
CA VAL A 9 -14.35 -8.80 20.72
C VAL A 9 -13.11 -8.58 19.86
N TYR A 10 -12.86 -9.48 18.91
CA TYR A 10 -11.76 -9.38 17.96
C TYR A 10 -11.90 -8.16 17.03
N ASN A 11 -13.06 -7.93 16.43
CA ASN A 11 -13.30 -6.76 15.58
C ASN A 11 -13.16 -5.47 16.38
N LEU A 12 -13.70 -5.43 17.61
CA LEU A 12 -13.59 -4.26 18.48
C LEU A 12 -12.13 -3.91 18.80
N PHE A 13 -11.26 -4.90 18.99
CA PHE A 13 -9.83 -4.68 19.17
C PHE A 13 -9.23 -3.91 17.98
N TRP A 14 -9.47 -4.38 16.77
CA TRP A 14 -8.88 -3.76 15.58
C TRP A 14 -9.48 -2.40 15.25
N TYR A 15 -10.79 -2.19 15.46
CA TYR A 15 -11.38 -0.86 15.32
C TYR A 15 -10.78 0.15 16.32
N LYS A 16 -10.58 -0.26 17.59
CA LYS A 16 -9.88 0.59 18.57
C LYS A 16 -8.46 0.91 18.13
N PHE A 17 -7.74 -0.10 17.61
CA PHE A 17 -6.41 0.10 17.05
C PHE A 17 -6.41 1.12 15.90
N PHE A 18 -7.34 1.01 14.94
CA PHE A 18 -7.43 1.98 13.84
C PHE A 18 -7.76 3.40 14.31
N VAL A 19 -8.65 3.55 15.30
CA VAL A 19 -8.95 4.87 15.91
C VAL A 19 -7.70 5.47 16.55
N ILE A 20 -6.92 4.65 17.27
CA ILE A 20 -5.64 5.08 17.86
C ILE A 20 -4.66 5.50 16.76
N CYS A 21 -4.55 4.74 15.67
CA CYS A 21 -3.69 5.11 14.53
C CYS A 21 -4.12 6.43 13.90
N GLY A 22 -5.41 6.62 13.61
CA GLY A 22 -5.93 7.87 13.03
C GLY A 22 -5.68 9.07 13.94
N GLY A 23 -5.95 8.92 15.24
CA GLY A 23 -5.65 9.94 16.24
C GLY A 23 -4.16 10.23 16.37
N PHE A 24 -3.31 9.21 16.33
CA PHE A 24 -1.85 9.35 16.36
C PHE A 24 -1.35 10.20 15.19
N PHE A 25 -1.80 9.94 13.96
CA PHE A 25 -1.37 10.73 12.79
C PHE A 25 -1.80 12.20 12.90
N ILE A 26 -3.02 12.49 13.36
CA ILE A 26 -3.47 13.88 13.56
C ILE A 26 -2.66 14.56 14.67
N ALA A 27 -2.46 13.89 15.80
CA ALA A 27 -1.70 14.42 16.93
C ALA A 27 -0.23 14.67 16.55
N ALA A 28 0.38 13.73 15.82
CA ALA A 28 1.72 13.91 15.26
C ALA A 28 1.75 15.11 14.30
N GLY A 29 0.73 15.28 13.45
CA GLY A 29 0.66 16.43 12.56
C GLY A 29 0.70 17.78 13.29
N LEU A 30 -0.06 17.89 14.39
CA LEU A 30 -0.08 19.07 15.27
C LEU A 30 1.25 19.33 16.01
N PHE A 31 2.10 18.31 16.14
CA PHE A 31 3.45 18.46 16.72
C PHE A 31 4.44 19.11 15.75
N PHE A 32 4.25 18.95 14.43
CA PHE A 32 5.13 19.53 13.41
C PHE A 32 4.73 20.94 12.99
N ASN A 33 3.43 21.21 12.89
CA ASN A 33 2.92 22.45 12.32
C ASN A 33 1.71 22.98 13.10
N SER A 34 1.52 24.30 13.07
CA SER A 34 0.35 24.92 13.71
C SER A 34 -0.95 24.58 12.97
N PRO A 35 -2.12 24.61 13.62
CA PRO A 35 -3.40 24.33 12.97
C PRO A 35 -3.64 25.15 11.69
N ALA A 36 -3.21 26.42 11.66
CA ALA A 36 -3.32 27.27 10.48
C ALA A 36 -2.43 26.80 9.32
N GLN A 37 -1.19 26.39 9.61
CA GLN A 37 -0.27 25.83 8.61
C GLN A 37 -0.78 24.49 8.06
N ILE A 38 -1.33 23.64 8.93
CA ILE A 38 -1.93 22.36 8.55
C ILE A 38 -3.12 22.60 7.63
N TYR A 39 -4.03 23.51 7.99
CA TYR A 39 -5.19 23.84 7.16
C TYR A 39 -4.79 24.31 5.76
N GLN A 40 -3.85 25.25 5.67
CA GLN A 40 -3.38 25.76 4.37
C GLN A 40 -2.65 24.68 3.55
N GLY A 41 -1.85 23.84 4.22
CA GLY A 41 -1.19 22.71 3.56
C GLY A 41 -2.18 21.66 3.07
N PHE A 42 -3.24 21.41 3.83
CA PHE A 42 -4.30 20.47 3.49
C PHE A 42 -5.09 20.92 2.26
N LEU A 43 -5.39 22.23 2.13
CA LEU A 43 -6.00 22.77 0.91
C LEU A 43 -5.13 22.54 -0.34
N ARG A 44 -3.80 22.72 -0.23
CA ARG A 44 -2.88 22.41 -1.32
C ARG A 44 -2.86 20.92 -1.67
N ILE A 45 -2.92 20.06 -0.66
CA ILE A 45 -3.01 18.61 -0.85
C ILE A 45 -4.27 18.24 -1.65
N LEU A 46 -5.44 18.80 -1.30
CA LEU A 46 -6.71 18.52 -1.96
C LEU A 46 -6.70 18.85 -3.47
N THR A 47 -6.00 19.91 -3.85
CA THR A 47 -5.93 20.39 -5.24
C THR A 47 -4.66 19.94 -5.99
N SER A 48 -3.86 19.05 -5.40
CA SER A 48 -2.64 18.52 -6.02
C SER A 48 -2.94 17.41 -7.03
N SER A 49 -2.02 17.18 -7.98
CA SER A 49 -2.15 16.13 -9.01
C SER A 49 -2.17 14.73 -8.40
N GLY A 50 -1.38 14.53 -7.33
CA GLY A 50 -1.30 13.29 -6.59
C GLY A 50 -0.60 12.14 -7.33
N VAL A 51 0.06 12.39 -8.47
CA VAL A 51 0.82 11.35 -9.20
C VAL A 51 1.87 10.70 -8.30
N LEU A 52 2.26 9.45 -8.58
CA LEU A 52 3.04 8.58 -7.69
C LEU A 52 4.23 9.23 -6.97
N LEU A 53 4.94 10.16 -7.62
CA LEU A 53 6.09 10.87 -7.02
C LEU A 53 5.74 12.26 -6.45
N THR A 54 4.49 12.43 -5.99
CA THR A 54 4.00 13.64 -5.32
C THR A 54 3.99 13.44 -3.81
N ASP A 55 4.96 14.04 -3.13
CA ASP A 55 5.08 14.04 -1.68
C ASP A 55 4.18 15.09 -1.05
N TYR A 56 3.21 14.67 -0.23
CA TYR A 56 2.33 15.61 0.46
C TYR A 56 3.02 16.36 1.61
N MET A 57 4.17 15.86 2.09
CA MET A 57 5.00 16.60 3.04
C MET A 57 5.65 17.82 2.39
N GLU A 58 6.00 17.73 1.10
CA GLU A 58 6.52 18.86 0.32
C GLU A 58 5.38 19.77 -0.17
N VAL A 59 4.29 19.20 -0.72
CA VAL A 59 3.17 19.98 -1.26
C VAL A 59 2.46 20.81 -0.18
N GLY A 60 2.17 20.19 0.96
CA GLY A 60 1.47 20.82 2.07
C GLY A 60 2.45 21.30 3.13
N ASN A 61 2.88 20.34 3.94
CA ASN A 61 3.89 20.34 4.99
C ASN A 61 3.76 18.99 5.71
N ILE A 62 4.74 18.61 6.55
CA ILE A 62 4.69 17.36 7.32
C ILE A 62 3.37 17.26 8.11
N GLY A 63 2.98 18.32 8.81
CA GLY A 63 1.75 18.34 9.61
C GLY A 63 0.49 18.09 8.79
N ALA A 64 0.38 18.69 7.61
CA ALA A 64 -0.76 18.53 6.70
C ALA A 64 -0.84 17.12 6.09
N ALA A 65 0.30 16.51 5.74
CA ALA A 65 0.34 15.14 5.23
C ALA A 65 -0.11 14.11 6.29
N LEU A 66 0.36 14.28 7.54
CA LEU A 66 -0.05 13.43 8.66
C LEU A 66 -1.51 13.66 9.04
N PHE A 67 -1.99 14.90 9.02
CA PHE A 67 -3.42 15.21 9.21
C PHE A 67 -4.30 14.54 8.14
N ASN A 68 -3.94 14.67 6.86
CA ASN A 68 -4.63 13.99 5.75
C ASN A 68 -4.67 12.47 5.97
N THR A 69 -3.55 11.88 6.41
CA THR A 69 -3.46 10.45 6.73
C THR A 69 -4.43 10.02 7.82
N GLY A 70 -4.50 10.76 8.92
CA GLY A 70 -5.45 10.47 10.00
C GLY A 70 -6.90 10.63 9.58
N LEU A 71 -7.22 11.66 8.78
CA LEU A 71 -8.56 11.86 8.22
C LEU A 71 -8.97 10.70 7.30
N MET A 72 -8.07 10.27 6.42
CA MET A 72 -8.31 9.14 5.52
C MET A 72 -8.54 7.83 6.29
N ILE A 73 -7.83 7.61 7.40
CA ILE A 73 -8.09 6.49 8.32
C ILE A 73 -9.50 6.58 8.90
N PHE A 74 -9.94 7.75 9.39
CA PHE A 74 -11.29 7.90 9.94
C PHE A 74 -12.39 7.67 8.91
N LEU A 75 -12.20 8.13 7.67
CA LEU A 75 -13.11 7.85 6.57
C LEU A 75 -13.18 6.35 6.25
N ALA A 76 -12.04 5.65 6.26
CA ALA A 76 -11.99 4.20 6.10
C ALA A 76 -12.68 3.45 7.24
N ILE A 77 -12.47 3.86 8.49
CA ILE A 77 -13.15 3.30 9.66
C ILE A 77 -14.66 3.48 9.52
N TRP A 78 -15.11 4.68 9.17
CA TRP A 78 -16.53 4.97 8.97
C TRP A 78 -17.14 4.05 7.89
N MET A 79 -16.46 3.88 6.76
CA MET A 79 -16.91 2.99 5.68
C MET A 79 -16.99 1.53 6.15
N LEU A 80 -15.94 1.00 6.78
CA LEU A 80 -15.89 -0.39 7.26
C LEU A 80 -16.94 -0.65 8.34
N TYR A 81 -17.10 0.28 9.28
CA TYR A 81 -18.05 0.14 10.38
C TYR A 81 -19.50 0.22 9.87
N SER A 82 -19.80 1.18 8.99
CA SER A 82 -21.15 1.35 8.43
C SER A 82 -21.59 0.17 7.57
N SER A 83 -20.62 -0.50 6.93
CA SER A 83 -20.86 -1.72 6.14
C SER A 83 -20.82 -3.01 6.95
N ARG A 84 -20.49 -2.95 8.24
CA ARG A 84 -20.37 -4.11 9.15
C ARG A 84 -19.31 -5.12 8.70
N THR A 85 -18.22 -4.64 8.12
CA THR A 85 -17.09 -5.46 7.66
C THR A 85 -16.33 -6.09 8.82
N ASP A 86 -15.98 -7.37 8.70
CA ASP A 86 -15.03 -8.00 9.62
C ASP A 86 -13.60 -7.59 9.34
N VAL A 87 -12.82 -7.41 10.40
CA VAL A 87 -11.45 -6.98 10.29
C VAL A 87 -10.52 -8.17 10.05
N SER A 88 -10.47 -8.68 8.83
CA SER A 88 -9.46 -9.67 8.39
C SER A 88 -8.08 -9.03 8.18
N GLY A 89 -7.06 -9.85 7.95
CA GLY A 89 -5.70 -9.43 7.62
C GLY A 89 -5.66 -8.56 6.37
N VAL A 90 -6.43 -8.92 5.33
CA VAL A 90 -6.55 -8.08 4.13
C VAL A 90 -7.24 -6.73 4.41
N VAL A 91 -8.17 -6.65 5.36
CA VAL A 91 -8.78 -5.37 5.77
C VAL A 91 -7.77 -4.49 6.52
N ILE A 92 -6.99 -5.08 7.43
CA ILE A 92 -5.90 -4.39 8.13
C ILE A 92 -4.87 -3.86 7.12
N ALA A 93 -4.46 -4.70 6.17
CA ALA A 93 -3.54 -4.33 5.10
C ALA A 93 -4.13 -3.20 4.24
N ALA A 94 -5.40 -3.29 3.83
CA ALA A 94 -6.04 -2.28 3.00
C ALA A 94 -6.13 -0.90 3.68
N LEU A 95 -6.53 -0.86 4.96
CA LEU A 95 -6.67 0.40 5.70
C LEU A 95 -5.32 1.05 5.99
N LEU A 96 -4.33 0.28 6.46
CA LEU A 96 -3.02 0.85 6.74
C LEU A 96 -2.25 1.18 5.45
N ASN A 97 -2.45 0.44 4.36
CA ASN A 97 -1.93 0.82 3.05
C ASN A 97 -2.60 2.11 2.54
N LEU A 98 -3.90 2.31 2.77
CA LEU A 98 -4.55 3.61 2.52
C LEU A 98 -3.84 4.71 3.31
N ALA A 99 -3.55 4.49 4.59
CA ALA A 99 -2.82 5.45 5.42
C ALA A 99 -1.44 5.79 4.85
N GLY A 100 -0.63 4.78 4.49
CA GLY A 100 0.68 4.97 3.88
C GLY A 100 0.63 5.86 2.63
N PHE A 101 -0.26 5.52 1.70
CA PHE A 101 -0.45 6.30 0.48
C PHE A 101 -1.20 7.62 0.67
N SER A 102 -1.77 7.90 1.85
CA SER A 102 -2.33 9.21 2.17
C SER A 102 -1.26 10.25 2.49
N MET A 103 0.00 9.83 2.63
CA MET A 103 1.16 10.72 2.63
C MET A 103 1.67 11.00 1.20
N MET A 104 1.16 10.27 0.19
CA MET A 104 1.58 10.38 -1.20
C MET A 104 0.43 10.10 -2.19
N GLY A 105 -0.31 11.14 -2.58
CA GLY A 105 -1.22 11.09 -3.72
C GLY A 105 -2.69 10.77 -3.43
N LYS A 106 -3.06 10.42 -2.20
CA LYS A 106 -4.47 10.17 -1.81
C LYS A 106 -4.99 11.18 -0.82
N ASN A 107 -6.16 11.75 -1.10
CA ASN A 107 -6.87 12.66 -0.22
C ASN A 107 -8.40 12.43 -0.32
N PRO A 108 -9.21 13.07 0.54
CA PRO A 108 -10.65 12.85 0.55
C PRO A 108 -11.36 13.14 -0.77
N TYR A 109 -10.91 14.15 -1.53
CA TYR A 109 -11.52 14.50 -2.82
C TYR A 109 -11.29 13.40 -3.85
N ASN A 110 -10.03 13.05 -4.10
CA ASN A 110 -9.67 12.20 -5.22
C ASN A 110 -9.89 10.69 -4.97
N SER A 111 -10.13 10.31 -3.71
CA SER A 111 -10.37 8.92 -3.31
C SER A 111 -11.85 8.53 -3.27
N ALA A 112 -12.77 9.50 -3.21
CA ALA A 112 -14.20 9.23 -3.02
C ALA A 112 -14.83 8.49 -4.22
N ALA A 113 -14.61 8.98 -5.43
CA ALA A 113 -15.23 8.42 -6.64
C ALA A 113 -14.86 6.93 -6.89
N PRO A 114 -13.58 6.51 -6.82
CA PRO A 114 -13.23 5.09 -6.93
C PRO A 114 -13.93 4.19 -5.89
N VAL A 115 -14.02 4.65 -4.63
CA VAL A 115 -14.71 3.93 -3.56
C VAL A 115 -16.21 3.78 -3.87
N ILE A 116 -16.85 4.86 -4.32
CA ILE A 116 -18.26 4.85 -4.74
C ILE A 116 -18.46 3.90 -5.93
N GLY A 117 -17.52 3.86 -6.88
CA GLY A 117 -17.54 2.92 -7.99
C GLY A 117 -17.61 1.45 -7.54
N VAL A 118 -16.78 1.08 -6.56
CA VAL A 118 -16.82 -0.27 -5.97
C VAL A 118 -18.15 -0.54 -5.25
N TYR A 119 -18.70 0.45 -4.55
CA TYR A 119 -20.01 0.34 -3.92
C TYR A 119 -21.13 0.11 -4.94
N LEU A 120 -21.15 0.87 -6.04
CA LEU A 120 -22.11 0.68 -7.13
C LEU A 120 -21.99 -0.70 -7.77
N TYR A 121 -20.77 -1.25 -7.86
CA TYR A 121 -20.57 -2.62 -8.31
C TYR A 121 -21.25 -3.63 -7.38
N SER A 122 -21.14 -3.46 -6.06
CA SER A 122 -21.81 -4.36 -5.10
C SER A 122 -23.34 -4.34 -5.26
N ILE A 123 -23.92 -3.16 -5.50
CA ILE A 123 -25.36 -3.02 -5.80
C ILE A 123 -25.70 -3.73 -7.11
N PHE A 124 -24.89 -3.53 -8.15
CA PHE A 124 -25.11 -4.15 -9.46
C PHE A 124 -25.06 -5.68 -9.41
N MET A 125 -24.21 -6.24 -8.56
CA MET A 125 -24.10 -7.68 -8.33
C MET A 125 -25.15 -8.22 -7.35
N GLU A 126 -26.00 -7.37 -6.77
CA GLU A 126 -26.97 -7.73 -5.72
C GLU A 126 -26.31 -8.38 -4.49
N GLU A 127 -25.13 -7.88 -4.13
CA GLU A 127 -24.27 -8.43 -3.09
C GLU A 127 -23.97 -7.41 -1.99
N ASP A 128 -23.77 -7.88 -0.75
CA ASP A 128 -23.45 -7.01 0.38
C ASP A 128 -22.08 -6.34 0.23
N PHE A 129 -22.04 -5.02 0.45
CA PHE A 129 -20.83 -4.21 0.26
C PHE A 129 -19.65 -4.62 1.16
N PHE A 130 -19.88 -5.26 2.32
CA PHE A 130 -18.78 -5.69 3.20
C PHE A 130 -17.83 -6.68 2.52
N MET A 131 -18.30 -7.43 1.51
CA MET A 131 -17.47 -8.34 0.72
C MET A 131 -16.48 -7.58 -0.18
N TYR A 132 -16.84 -6.35 -0.55
CA TYR A 132 -16.08 -5.47 -1.44
C TYR A 132 -15.29 -4.38 -0.70
N SER A 133 -15.52 -4.18 0.59
CA SER A 133 -14.90 -3.07 1.32
C SER A 133 -13.35 -3.07 1.31
N PRO A 134 -12.62 -4.20 1.34
CA PRO A 134 -11.17 -4.16 1.14
C PRO A 134 -10.82 -3.67 -0.28
N ILE A 135 -11.55 -4.13 -1.30
CA ILE A 135 -11.38 -3.68 -2.70
C ILE A 135 -11.66 -2.19 -2.80
N ALA A 136 -12.69 -1.68 -2.11
CA ALA A 136 -13.01 -0.26 -2.06
C ALA A 136 -11.85 0.57 -1.50
N LEU A 137 -11.24 0.16 -0.39
CA LEU A 137 -10.04 0.82 0.14
C LEU A 137 -8.87 0.76 -0.86
N PHE A 138 -8.67 -0.37 -1.53
CA PHE A 138 -7.64 -0.49 -2.55
C PHE A 138 -7.93 0.32 -3.82
N SER A 139 -9.18 0.56 -4.19
CA SER A 139 -9.57 1.33 -5.38
C SER A 139 -8.99 2.75 -5.38
N THR A 140 -8.73 3.31 -4.21
CA THR A 140 -8.05 4.60 -4.03
C THR A 140 -6.65 4.65 -4.66
N GLY A 141 -6.07 3.51 -5.08
CA GLY A 141 -4.82 3.47 -5.84
C GLY A 141 -4.83 4.23 -7.17
N VAL A 142 -6.02 4.52 -7.73
CA VAL A 142 -6.20 5.37 -8.93
C VAL A 142 -6.70 6.78 -8.62
N ALA A 143 -6.66 7.19 -7.36
CA ALA A 143 -6.92 8.56 -6.94
C ALA A 143 -6.21 9.64 -7.79
N PRO A 144 -4.95 9.45 -8.25
CA PRO A 144 -4.30 10.47 -9.08
C PRO A 144 -5.02 10.73 -10.40
N VAL A 145 -5.74 9.75 -10.97
CA VAL A 145 -6.54 9.95 -12.19
C VAL A 145 -7.61 11.02 -11.97
N VAL A 146 -8.31 10.96 -10.83
CA VAL A 146 -9.36 11.92 -10.48
C VAL A 146 -8.79 13.32 -10.31
N SER A 147 -7.74 13.45 -9.50
CA SER A 147 -7.05 14.73 -9.26
C SER A 147 -6.45 15.32 -10.54
N TYR A 148 -5.77 14.50 -11.34
CA TYR A 148 -5.09 14.95 -12.54
C TYR A 148 -6.10 15.45 -13.57
N ILE A 149 -7.18 14.69 -13.83
CA ILE A 149 -8.22 15.13 -14.76
C ILE A 149 -8.92 16.40 -14.24
N THR A 150 -9.15 16.50 -12.92
CA THR A 150 -9.80 17.68 -12.33
C THR A 150 -8.96 18.95 -12.46
N PHE A 151 -7.69 18.89 -12.04
CA PHE A 151 -6.90 20.09 -11.80
C PHE A 151 -5.76 20.32 -12.80
N TYR A 152 -5.36 19.30 -13.57
CA TYR A 152 -4.15 19.31 -14.40
C TYR A 152 -4.37 18.92 -15.87
N SER A 153 -5.59 18.57 -16.28
CA SER A 153 -5.91 18.23 -17.69
C SER A 153 -5.97 19.43 -18.63
N GLY A 154 -6.02 20.66 -18.09
CA GLY A 154 -6.27 21.88 -18.86
C GLY A 154 -7.75 22.13 -19.16
N LEU A 155 -8.66 21.24 -18.76
CA LEU A 155 -10.10 21.47 -18.84
C LEU A 155 -10.53 22.56 -17.84
N PRO A 156 -11.65 23.27 -18.10
CA PRO A 156 -12.20 24.13 -17.08
C PRO A 156 -12.67 23.30 -15.87
N LEU A 157 -12.63 23.91 -14.68
CA LEU A 157 -12.67 23.19 -13.40
C LEU A 157 -13.91 22.32 -13.24
N LEU A 158 -15.07 22.78 -13.71
CA LEU A 158 -16.32 22.04 -13.58
C LEU A 158 -16.31 20.79 -14.47
N GLU A 159 -15.92 20.92 -15.74
CA GLU A 159 -15.80 19.80 -16.67
C GLU A 159 -14.73 18.81 -16.19
N GLY A 160 -13.58 19.31 -15.75
CA GLY A 160 -12.52 18.49 -15.17
C GLY A 160 -12.99 17.70 -13.95
N ALA A 161 -13.72 18.35 -13.03
CA ALA A 161 -14.27 17.69 -11.85
C ALA A 161 -15.30 16.61 -12.22
N LEU A 162 -16.22 16.91 -13.14
CA LEU A 162 -17.24 15.96 -13.59
C LEU A 162 -16.60 14.74 -14.28
N ILE A 163 -15.69 14.97 -15.23
CA ILE A 163 -15.03 13.90 -15.98
C ILE A 163 -14.10 13.10 -15.06
N GLY A 164 -13.31 13.78 -14.22
CA GLY A 164 -12.37 13.12 -13.30
C GLY A 164 -13.07 12.18 -12.33
N ASN A 165 -14.17 12.64 -11.71
CA ASN A 165 -14.96 11.79 -10.82
C ASN A 165 -15.69 10.67 -11.57
N LEU A 166 -16.21 10.93 -12.78
CA LEU A 166 -16.83 9.89 -13.61
C LEU A 166 -15.83 8.78 -13.96
N VAL A 167 -14.62 9.14 -14.40
CA VAL A 167 -13.56 8.17 -14.72
C VAL A 167 -13.14 7.40 -13.45
N GLY A 168 -12.94 8.09 -12.33
CA GLY A 168 -12.63 7.45 -11.05
C GLY A 168 -13.69 6.43 -10.62
N LEU A 169 -14.97 6.78 -10.75
CA LEU A 169 -16.11 5.90 -10.47
C LEU A 169 -16.09 4.67 -11.39
N ILE A 170 -15.89 4.84 -12.69
CA ILE A 170 -15.80 3.73 -13.65
C ILE A 170 -14.62 2.80 -13.30
N MET A 171 -13.45 3.35 -12.99
CA MET A 171 -12.28 2.55 -12.62
C MET A 171 -12.52 1.75 -11.35
N GLY A 172 -13.17 2.35 -10.34
CA GLY A 172 -13.57 1.65 -9.13
C GLY A 172 -14.58 0.53 -9.40
N PHE A 173 -15.59 0.79 -10.22
CA PHE A 173 -16.59 -0.20 -10.60
C PHE A 173 -15.97 -1.40 -11.32
N VAL A 174 -15.09 -1.15 -12.29
CA VAL A 174 -14.41 -2.21 -13.07
C VAL A 174 -13.41 -3.00 -12.22
N LEU A 175 -12.76 -2.37 -11.23
CA LEU A 175 -11.78 -3.03 -10.37
C LEU A 175 -12.35 -4.28 -9.69
N SER A 176 -13.57 -4.23 -9.18
CA SER A 176 -14.19 -5.36 -8.48
C SER A 176 -14.17 -6.64 -9.34
N ALA A 177 -14.54 -6.53 -10.62
CA ALA A 177 -14.50 -7.65 -11.55
C ALA A 177 -13.06 -8.08 -11.93
N VAL A 178 -12.17 -7.11 -12.19
CA VAL A 178 -10.80 -7.40 -12.65
C VAL A 178 -9.94 -8.01 -11.54
N SER A 179 -10.19 -7.66 -10.28
CA SER A 179 -9.42 -8.11 -9.12
C SER A 179 -9.42 -9.64 -8.94
N VAL A 180 -10.52 -10.31 -9.29
CA VAL A 180 -10.66 -11.77 -9.23
C VAL A 180 -9.74 -12.43 -10.26
N ASN A 181 -9.74 -11.92 -11.49
CA ASN A 181 -8.91 -12.45 -12.58
C ASN A 181 -7.42 -12.19 -12.36
N ALA A 182 -7.08 -11.02 -11.82
CA ALA A 182 -5.69 -10.69 -11.48
C ALA A 182 -5.08 -11.71 -10.51
N ARG A 183 -5.87 -12.18 -9.53
CA ARG A 183 -5.41 -13.17 -8.54
C ARG A 183 -5.02 -14.50 -9.17
N ASN A 184 -5.78 -14.93 -10.18
CA ASN A 184 -5.51 -16.18 -10.90
C ASN A 184 -4.17 -16.14 -11.65
N LEU A 185 -3.79 -14.96 -12.17
CA LEU A 185 -2.54 -14.80 -12.92
C LEU A 185 -1.30 -15.01 -12.05
N HIS A 186 -1.31 -14.47 -10.83
CA HIS A 186 -0.17 -14.53 -9.92
C HIS A 186 -0.28 -15.61 -8.83
N ARG A 187 -1.39 -16.36 -8.78
CA ARG A 187 -1.63 -17.50 -7.86
C ARG A 187 -1.39 -17.20 -6.37
N GLY A 188 -1.64 -15.97 -5.93
CA GLY A 188 -1.43 -15.54 -4.55
C GLY A 188 0.00 -15.11 -4.18
N TYR A 189 0.97 -15.14 -5.11
CA TYR A 189 2.36 -14.75 -4.83
C TYR A 189 2.65 -13.24 -4.88
N ASN A 190 1.71 -12.44 -5.40
CA ASN A 190 1.70 -11.00 -5.28
C ASN A 190 0.65 -10.59 -4.24
N LEU A 191 1.10 -10.09 -3.09
CA LEU A 191 0.18 -9.63 -2.04
C LEU A 191 -0.63 -8.41 -2.47
N TYR A 192 -0.13 -7.63 -3.43
CA TYR A 192 -0.76 -6.41 -3.91
C TYR A 192 -1.61 -6.72 -5.16
N ASN A 193 -2.50 -7.71 -5.07
CA ASN A 193 -3.38 -8.16 -6.16
C ASN A 193 -4.12 -6.99 -6.84
N ASN A 194 -4.69 -6.08 -6.05
CA ASN A 194 -5.39 -4.91 -6.58
C ASN A 194 -4.47 -3.93 -7.29
N GLY A 195 -3.15 -3.96 -7.04
CA GLY A 195 -2.16 -3.23 -7.83
C GLY A 195 -2.05 -3.77 -9.26
N LEU A 196 -2.08 -5.10 -9.45
CA LEU A 196 -2.14 -5.71 -10.79
C LEU A 196 -3.44 -5.37 -11.52
N ALA A 197 -4.57 -5.52 -10.85
CA ALA A 197 -5.87 -5.21 -11.44
C ALA A 197 -5.98 -3.72 -11.84
N LEU A 198 -5.65 -2.80 -10.93
CA LEU A 198 -5.60 -1.37 -11.24
C LEU A 198 -4.53 -1.02 -12.27
N GLY A 199 -3.43 -1.77 -12.33
CA GLY A 199 -2.42 -1.73 -13.38
C GLY A 199 -3.00 -1.80 -14.79
N PHE A 200 -3.74 -2.87 -15.07
CA PHE A 200 -4.39 -3.05 -16.36
C PHE A 200 -5.38 -1.91 -16.67
N ILE A 201 -6.19 -1.52 -15.68
CA ILE A 201 -7.19 -0.46 -15.86
C ILE A 201 -6.50 0.89 -16.11
N ALA A 202 -5.47 1.23 -15.34
CA ALA A 202 -4.77 2.52 -15.44
C ALA A 202 -4.02 2.67 -16.77
N VAL A 203 -3.43 1.59 -17.31
CA VAL A 203 -2.79 1.63 -18.64
C VAL A 203 -3.81 1.92 -19.74
N VAL A 204 -4.98 1.28 -19.67
CA VAL A 204 -6.08 1.55 -20.63
C VAL A 204 -6.56 2.99 -20.52
N VAL A 205 -6.83 3.46 -19.30
CA VAL A 205 -7.30 4.84 -19.06
C VAL A 205 -6.26 5.87 -19.51
N HIS A 206 -4.98 5.66 -19.19
CA HIS A 206 -3.90 6.53 -19.66
C HIS A 206 -3.79 6.54 -21.18
N GLY A 207 -3.94 5.40 -21.85
CA GLY A 207 -4.00 5.33 -23.31
C GLY A 207 -5.15 6.13 -23.91
N ILE A 208 -6.33 6.07 -23.30
CA ILE A 208 -7.50 6.86 -23.70
C ILE A 208 -7.23 8.36 -23.47
N MET A 209 -6.66 8.75 -22.33
CA MET A 209 -6.28 10.15 -22.06
C MET A 209 -5.34 10.69 -23.14
N ASN A 210 -4.30 9.93 -23.52
CA ASN A 210 -3.37 10.32 -24.58
C ASN A 210 -4.06 10.44 -25.95
N MET A 211 -5.02 9.56 -26.27
CA MET A 211 -5.81 9.65 -27.51
C MET A 211 -6.59 10.96 -27.61
N PHE A 212 -7.00 11.54 -26.47
CA PHE A 212 -7.67 12.84 -26.39
C PHE A 212 -6.71 14.02 -26.17
N GLY A 213 -5.39 13.81 -26.26
CA GLY A 213 -4.38 14.85 -26.09
C GLY A 213 -4.15 15.30 -24.65
N VAL A 214 -4.63 14.54 -23.66
CA VAL A 214 -4.37 14.81 -22.23
C VAL A 214 -3.05 14.15 -21.83
N GLU A 215 -1.95 14.89 -22.00
CA GLU A 215 -0.62 14.42 -21.62
C GLU A 215 -0.41 14.51 -20.09
N VAL A 216 0.03 13.40 -19.50
CA VAL A 216 0.32 13.33 -18.07
C VAL A 216 1.76 13.71 -17.81
N VAL A 217 1.97 14.89 -17.20
CA VAL A 217 3.28 15.36 -16.77
C VAL A 217 3.54 14.88 -15.35
N SER A 218 4.36 13.84 -15.22
CA SER A 218 4.82 13.35 -13.92
C SER A 218 5.99 14.19 -13.41
N LYS A 219 5.70 15.35 -12.78
CA LYS A 219 6.71 16.10 -12.02
C LYS A 219 6.85 15.51 -10.61
N SER A 220 8.08 15.25 -10.20
CA SER A 220 8.39 14.82 -8.83
C SER A 220 8.41 16.04 -7.91
N TYR A 221 7.66 15.97 -6.83
CA TYR A 221 7.70 16.92 -5.72
C TYR A 221 8.07 16.12 -4.49
N ILE A 222 9.29 16.27 -3.98
CA ILE A 222 9.82 15.38 -2.95
C ILE A 222 10.57 16.20 -1.91
N LEU A 223 10.21 16.03 -0.63
CA LEU A 223 10.93 16.63 0.48
C LEU A 223 12.31 15.97 0.59
N ALA A 224 13.35 16.78 0.49
CA ALA A 224 14.73 16.35 0.60
C ALA A 224 15.20 16.31 2.07
N GLY A 225 16.06 15.34 2.38
CA GLY A 225 16.69 15.19 3.69
C GLY A 225 15.95 14.25 4.64
N VAL A 226 16.41 14.26 5.89
CA VAL A 226 15.90 13.39 6.96
C VAL A 226 15.54 14.27 8.17
N ASP A 227 14.24 14.38 8.44
CA ASP A 227 13.77 15.02 9.67
C ASP A 227 13.91 14.04 10.85
N GLN A 228 14.80 14.35 11.79
CA GLN A 228 15.06 13.51 12.95
C GLN A 228 13.82 13.29 13.83
N LYS A 229 12.95 14.30 13.96
CA LYS A 229 11.72 14.18 14.76
C LYS A 229 10.78 13.16 14.12
N LEU A 230 10.69 13.18 12.79
CA LEU A 230 9.86 12.24 12.03
C LEU A 230 10.35 10.80 12.19
N VAL A 231 11.66 10.59 12.12
CA VAL A 231 12.28 9.28 12.39
C VAL A 231 11.97 8.80 13.80
N ILE A 232 12.16 9.65 14.81
CA ILE A 232 11.91 9.30 16.22
C ILE A 232 10.45 8.92 16.44
N ILE A 233 9.51 9.71 15.93
CA ILE A 233 8.07 9.45 16.05
C ILE A 233 7.69 8.13 15.38
N MET A 234 8.26 7.84 14.21
CA MET A 234 7.97 6.60 13.50
C MET A 234 8.54 5.38 14.21
N CYS A 235 9.80 5.43 14.66
CA CYS A 235 10.39 4.38 15.50
C CYS A 235 9.58 4.14 16.79
N ALA A 236 9.14 5.21 17.47
CA ALA A 236 8.31 5.11 18.65
C ALA A 236 6.96 4.43 18.35
N SER A 237 6.36 4.71 17.20
CA SER A 237 5.13 4.03 16.77
C SER A 237 5.34 2.53 16.54
N PHE A 238 6.47 2.13 15.95
CA PHE A 238 6.80 0.71 15.74
C PHE A 238 7.06 -0.03 17.06
N LEU A 239 7.73 0.62 18.02
CA LEU A 239 7.85 0.10 19.39
C LEU A 239 6.48 -0.08 20.05
N ALA A 240 5.56 0.87 19.84
CA ALA A 240 4.21 0.79 20.40
C ALA A 240 3.43 -0.41 19.84
N LEU A 241 3.62 -0.77 18.55
CA LEU A 241 3.04 -2.00 17.98
C LEU A 241 3.57 -3.26 18.67
N MET A 242 4.86 -3.26 19.02
CA MET A 242 5.52 -4.40 19.67
C MET A 242 5.19 -4.53 21.17
N PHE A 243 4.83 -3.42 21.82
CA PHE A 243 4.62 -3.35 23.27
C PHE A 243 3.67 -4.41 23.82
N GLY A 244 2.52 -4.61 23.15
CA GLY A 244 1.51 -5.57 23.60
C GLY A 244 2.03 -7.00 23.66
N ARG A 245 2.89 -7.40 22.72
CA ARG A 245 3.50 -8.74 22.73
C ARG A 245 4.55 -8.89 23.83
N ILE A 246 5.37 -7.85 24.05
CA ILE A 246 6.46 -7.89 25.03
C ILE A 246 5.93 -7.94 26.46
N PHE A 247 4.85 -7.21 26.76
CA PHE A 247 4.41 -6.98 28.14
C PHE A 247 3.01 -7.51 28.49
N ILE A 248 2.12 -7.73 27.50
CA ILE A 248 0.70 -8.06 27.76
C ILE A 248 0.37 -9.49 27.32
N SER A 249 0.87 -9.92 26.16
CA SER A 249 0.53 -11.22 25.59
C SER A 249 1.11 -12.36 26.45
N LYS A 250 0.28 -13.37 26.68
CA LYS A 250 0.67 -14.61 27.39
C LYS A 250 0.99 -15.76 26.43
N ALA A 251 0.85 -15.52 25.13
CA ALA A 251 1.11 -16.52 24.10
C ALA A 251 2.61 -16.83 23.98
N SER A 252 2.95 -18.04 23.56
CA SER A 252 4.35 -18.50 23.46
C SER A 252 5.09 -17.69 22.40
N TYR A 253 6.35 -17.35 22.64
CA TYR A 253 7.21 -16.72 21.62
C TYR A 253 7.38 -17.60 20.38
N GLU A 254 7.14 -18.92 20.51
CA GLU A 254 7.05 -19.88 19.40
C GLU A 254 6.05 -19.43 18.33
N ASP A 255 4.89 -18.84 18.70
CA ASP A 255 3.90 -18.35 17.74
C ASP A 255 4.49 -17.31 16.77
N TYR A 256 5.44 -16.49 17.24
CA TYR A 256 6.11 -15.52 16.37
C TYR A 256 7.13 -16.21 15.45
N PHE A 257 7.86 -17.21 15.94
CA PHE A 257 8.75 -18.00 15.10
C PHE A 257 7.96 -18.77 14.04
N ASP A 258 6.81 -19.33 14.38
CA ASP A 258 5.90 -19.98 13.44
C ASP A 258 5.39 -18.99 12.39
N LEU A 259 5.00 -17.78 12.80
CA LEU A 259 4.61 -16.72 11.88
C LEU A 259 5.74 -16.39 10.90
N LEU A 260 7.00 -16.31 11.37
CA LEU A 260 8.15 -16.09 10.48
C LEU A 260 8.38 -17.24 9.48
N MET A 261 7.90 -18.45 9.77
CA MET A 261 8.05 -19.62 8.91
C MET A 261 6.93 -19.76 7.86
N GLU A 262 5.84 -18.99 7.99
CA GLU A 262 4.77 -18.95 6.99
C GLU A 262 5.29 -18.51 5.61
N THR A 263 4.77 -19.14 4.56
CA THR A 263 5.17 -18.80 3.17
C THR A 263 4.71 -17.40 2.78
N GLY A 264 3.62 -16.92 3.36
CA GLY A 264 3.00 -15.64 3.03
C GLY A 264 2.14 -15.68 1.76
N VAL A 265 1.97 -16.84 1.10
CA VAL A 265 1.12 -16.95 -0.11
C VAL A 265 -0.34 -16.61 0.22
N SER A 266 -0.93 -15.71 -0.57
CA SER A 266 -2.29 -15.19 -0.35
C SER A 266 -3.37 -16.28 -0.56
N PRO A 267 -4.32 -16.46 0.38
CA PRO A 267 -4.67 -15.55 1.46
C PRO A 267 -3.91 -15.86 2.76
N ALA A 268 -2.95 -15.01 3.10
CA ALA A 268 -2.10 -15.15 4.28
C ALA A 268 -2.69 -14.40 5.47
N GLU A 269 -3.87 -14.83 5.92
CA GLU A 269 -4.66 -14.20 6.98
C GLU A 269 -4.02 -14.39 8.38
N PHE A 270 -2.88 -13.74 8.64
CA PHE A 270 -2.15 -13.89 9.91
C PHE A 270 -3.00 -13.51 11.11
N SER A 271 -3.88 -12.51 10.97
CA SER A 271 -4.81 -12.07 12.02
C SER A 271 -5.84 -13.12 12.45
N TYR A 272 -6.07 -14.15 11.61
CA TYR A 272 -6.94 -15.28 11.95
C TYR A 272 -6.16 -16.52 12.40
N LYS A 273 -4.84 -16.55 12.19
CA LYS A 273 -3.95 -17.66 12.55
C LYS A 273 -3.25 -17.45 13.89
N TYR A 274 -2.87 -16.21 14.19
CA TYR A 274 -2.06 -15.84 15.35
C TYR A 274 -2.80 -14.83 16.24
N ASP A 275 -2.38 -14.71 17.50
CA ASP A 275 -2.93 -13.70 18.38
C ASP A 275 -2.62 -12.28 17.87
N ASN A 276 -3.53 -11.34 18.15
CA ASN A 276 -3.41 -9.96 17.67
C ASN A 276 -2.08 -9.30 18.04
N TYR A 277 -1.50 -9.62 19.20
CA TYR A 277 -0.23 -9.02 19.62
C TYR A 277 0.96 -9.62 18.87
N THR A 278 0.95 -10.90 18.52
CA THR A 278 1.95 -11.49 17.60
C THR A 278 1.93 -10.82 16.24
N VAL A 279 0.73 -10.58 15.71
CA VAL A 279 0.58 -9.89 14.42
C VAL A 279 1.10 -8.46 14.51
N LEU A 280 0.70 -7.69 15.52
CA LEU A 280 1.21 -6.33 15.73
C LEU A 280 2.73 -6.29 15.93
N PHE A 281 3.30 -7.30 16.60
CA PHE A 281 4.75 -7.43 16.75
C PHE A 281 5.45 -7.62 15.40
N ASN A 282 4.95 -8.51 14.55
CA ASN A 282 5.47 -8.68 13.18
C ASN A 282 5.35 -7.38 12.37
N MET A 283 4.20 -6.70 12.46
CA MET A 283 3.99 -5.41 11.80
C MET A 283 5.01 -4.36 12.26
N GLY A 284 5.31 -4.27 13.57
CA GLY A 284 6.35 -3.40 14.11
C GLY A 284 7.76 -3.76 13.61
N MET A 285 8.09 -5.05 13.55
CA MET A 285 9.36 -5.54 13.01
C MET A 285 9.52 -5.21 11.52
N CYS A 286 8.46 -5.30 10.72
CA CYS A 286 8.45 -4.85 9.33
C CYS A 286 8.70 -3.34 9.21
N GLY A 287 8.12 -2.53 10.11
CA GLY A 287 8.37 -1.09 10.17
C GLY A 287 9.83 -0.77 10.48
N PHE A 288 10.42 -1.46 11.45
CA PHE A 288 11.84 -1.34 11.77
C PHE A 288 12.75 -1.75 10.62
N LEU A 289 12.43 -2.84 9.93
CA LEU A 289 13.19 -3.26 8.75
C LEU A 289 13.16 -2.18 7.66
N GLY A 290 11.98 -1.61 7.36
CA GLY A 290 11.83 -0.59 6.34
C GLY A 290 12.57 0.71 6.67
N ILE A 291 12.46 1.21 7.90
CA ILE A 291 13.16 2.44 8.30
C ILE A 291 14.67 2.22 8.41
N ALA A 292 15.13 1.06 8.92
CA ALA A 292 16.54 0.73 8.97
C ALA A 292 17.14 0.64 7.57
N TYR A 293 16.47 -0.04 6.63
CA TYR A 293 16.90 -0.08 5.24
C TYR A 293 17.08 1.32 4.64
N THR A 294 16.08 2.18 4.81
CA THR A 294 16.09 3.55 4.27
C THR A 294 17.25 4.39 4.84
N LEU A 295 17.50 4.28 6.14
CA LEU A 295 18.62 4.99 6.79
C LEU A 295 19.99 4.43 6.37
N VAL A 296 20.13 3.10 6.27
CA VAL A 296 21.41 2.45 5.91
C VAL A 296 21.87 2.84 4.52
N ILE A 297 20.96 2.96 3.56
CA ILE A 297 21.30 3.37 2.19
C ILE A 297 21.42 4.90 2.02
N GLY A 298 21.18 5.68 3.08
CA GLY A 298 21.27 7.15 3.03
C GLY A 298 20.16 7.79 2.19
N ALA A 299 18.95 7.22 2.21
CA ALA A 299 17.79 7.76 1.52
C ALA A 299 17.04 8.82 2.35
N ASN A 300 16.23 9.63 1.67
CA ASN A 300 15.37 10.62 2.31
C ASN A 300 14.24 9.96 3.11
N ILE A 301 13.79 10.64 4.17
CA ILE A 301 12.60 10.24 4.93
C ILE A 301 11.51 11.28 4.66
N ASN A 302 10.53 10.89 3.84
CA ASN A 302 9.49 11.76 3.33
C ASN A 302 8.17 10.98 3.15
N GLY A 303 7.14 11.59 2.57
CA GLY A 303 5.84 10.94 2.40
C GLY A 303 5.88 9.67 1.54
N LEU A 304 6.81 9.59 0.57
CA LEU A 304 6.96 8.43 -0.30
C LEU A 304 7.58 7.25 0.45
N THR A 305 8.73 7.48 1.09
CA THR A 305 9.46 6.42 1.79
C THR A 305 8.70 5.95 3.03
N LEU A 306 8.08 6.87 3.78
CA LEU A 306 7.17 6.49 4.87
C LEU A 306 5.92 5.78 4.38
N GLY A 307 5.36 6.17 3.22
CA GLY A 307 4.27 5.44 2.59
C GLY A 307 4.64 3.98 2.31
N GLY A 308 5.84 3.74 1.78
CA GLY A 308 6.42 2.40 1.58
C GLY A 308 6.60 1.62 2.88
N ILE A 309 7.16 2.25 3.92
CA ILE A 309 7.37 1.63 5.22
C ILE A 309 6.01 1.25 5.86
N VAL A 310 5.04 2.16 5.86
CA VAL A 310 3.69 1.90 6.40
C VAL A 310 2.98 0.81 5.59
N ALA A 311 3.20 0.69 4.28
CA ALA A 311 2.69 -0.43 3.50
C ALA A 311 3.32 -1.77 3.90
N MET A 312 4.64 -1.81 4.18
CA MET A 312 5.26 -3.02 4.75
C MET A 312 4.65 -3.38 6.11
N VAL A 313 4.42 -2.39 6.98
CA VAL A 313 3.73 -2.57 8.26
C VAL A 313 2.31 -3.11 8.04
N ALA A 314 1.57 -2.56 7.09
CA ALA A 314 0.21 -2.96 6.75
C ALA A 314 0.12 -4.44 6.33
N PHE A 315 0.97 -4.85 5.39
CA PHE A 315 1.03 -6.22 4.91
C PHE A 315 1.76 -7.18 5.86
N GLY A 316 2.34 -6.67 6.95
CA GLY A 316 2.76 -7.48 8.10
C GLY A 316 1.60 -8.23 8.77
N ALA A 317 0.35 -7.79 8.55
CA ALA A 317 -0.86 -8.54 8.92
C ALA A 317 -1.33 -9.54 7.85
N PHE A 318 -0.74 -9.49 6.65
CA PHE A 318 -1.18 -10.22 5.47
C PHE A 318 0.00 -10.69 4.60
N GLY A 319 0.80 -11.62 5.12
CA GLY A 319 1.80 -12.37 4.34
C GLY A 319 3.22 -11.82 4.31
N VAL A 320 3.48 -10.58 4.76
CA VAL A 320 4.86 -10.05 4.86
C VAL A 320 5.44 -10.36 6.23
N THR A 321 6.68 -10.85 6.25
CA THR A 321 7.50 -11.01 7.46
C THR A 321 8.90 -10.47 7.18
N PRO A 322 9.68 -10.09 8.19
CA PRO A 322 11.08 -9.70 7.98
C PRO A 322 11.87 -10.78 7.22
N LYS A 323 11.63 -12.06 7.53
CA LYS A 323 12.31 -13.19 6.90
C LYS A 323 12.08 -13.26 5.39
N ASN A 324 10.84 -13.05 4.93
CA ASN A 324 10.50 -13.15 3.51
C ASN A 324 10.66 -11.82 2.75
N ALA A 325 10.67 -10.68 3.45
CA ALA A 325 10.89 -9.36 2.87
C ALA A 325 12.36 -9.09 2.55
N ILE A 326 13.29 -9.49 3.44
CA ILE A 326 14.73 -9.24 3.29
C ILE A 326 15.28 -9.73 1.93
N PRO A 327 14.98 -10.96 1.47
CA PRO A 327 15.47 -11.44 0.17
C PRO A 327 15.02 -10.55 -1.00
N ILE A 328 13.77 -10.09 -0.98
CA ILE A 328 13.24 -9.21 -2.03
C ILE A 328 13.95 -7.85 -2.02
N MET A 329 14.06 -7.23 -0.85
CA MET A 329 14.75 -5.94 -0.69
C MET A 329 16.22 -6.02 -1.08
N LEU A 330 16.90 -7.12 -0.72
CA LEU A 330 18.29 -7.38 -1.13
C LEU A 330 18.40 -7.54 -2.64
N GLY A 331 17.44 -8.21 -3.29
CA GLY A 331 17.38 -8.29 -4.75
C GLY A 331 17.27 -6.94 -5.44
N VAL A 332 16.39 -6.07 -4.93
CA VAL A 332 16.26 -4.69 -5.42
C VAL A 332 17.56 -3.91 -5.19
N PHE A 333 18.16 -4.02 -4.01
CA PHE A 333 19.43 -3.36 -3.70
C PHE A 333 20.56 -3.81 -4.65
N ILE A 334 20.70 -5.12 -4.88
CA ILE A 334 21.69 -5.68 -5.82
C ILE A 334 21.45 -5.16 -7.24
N ALA A 335 20.20 -5.13 -7.71
CA ALA A 335 19.87 -4.54 -9.02
C ALA A 335 20.21 -3.05 -9.07
N GLY A 336 20.00 -2.32 -7.98
CA GLY A 336 20.31 -0.90 -7.87
C GLY A 336 21.79 -0.62 -8.02
N ILE A 337 22.65 -1.30 -7.26
CA ILE A 337 24.11 -1.12 -7.35
C ILE A 337 24.72 -1.67 -8.64
N SER A 338 24.06 -2.64 -9.29
CA SER A 338 24.55 -3.24 -10.54
C SER A 338 24.11 -2.45 -11.78
N GLY A 339 23.07 -1.64 -11.64
CA GLY A 339 22.48 -0.86 -12.72
C GLY A 339 23.00 0.56 -12.79
N ILE A 340 22.26 1.40 -13.53
CA ILE A 340 22.51 2.85 -13.66
C ILE A 340 21.78 3.67 -12.59
N TYR A 341 21.28 3.03 -11.54
CA TYR A 341 20.38 3.62 -10.56
C TYR A 341 21.12 4.11 -9.32
N GLU A 342 20.69 5.25 -8.78
CA GLU A 342 21.09 5.69 -7.45
C GLU A 342 20.23 4.96 -6.42
N VAL A 343 20.85 4.09 -5.61
CA VAL A 343 20.12 3.23 -4.66
C VAL A 343 19.30 3.99 -3.63
N ASN A 344 19.69 5.24 -3.34
CA ASN A 344 19.04 6.12 -2.39
C ASN A 344 18.03 7.08 -3.02
N ALA A 345 17.84 7.06 -4.35
CA ALA A 345 16.81 7.85 -5.01
C ALA A 345 15.42 7.34 -4.60
N ASP A 346 14.49 8.25 -4.29
CA ASP A 346 13.19 7.92 -3.70
C ASP A 346 12.41 6.88 -4.50
N GLY A 347 12.43 6.94 -5.83
CA GLY A 347 11.80 5.96 -6.72
C GLY A 347 12.36 4.53 -6.57
N ILE A 348 13.66 4.40 -6.29
CA ILE A 348 14.35 3.10 -6.08
C ILE A 348 14.08 2.59 -4.66
N VAL A 349 14.06 3.50 -3.68
CA VAL A 349 13.75 3.18 -2.29
C VAL A 349 12.33 2.63 -2.18
N ILE A 350 11.33 3.29 -2.77
CA ILE A 350 9.96 2.79 -2.76
C ILE A 350 9.82 1.49 -3.56
N ALA A 351 10.65 1.25 -4.58
CA ALA A 351 10.68 -0.03 -5.28
C ALA A 351 11.16 -1.18 -4.38
N ALA A 352 12.08 -0.91 -3.44
CA ALA A 352 12.50 -1.90 -2.45
C ALA A 352 11.41 -2.15 -1.40
N LEU A 353 10.82 -1.07 -0.87
CA LEU A 353 9.81 -1.14 0.19
C LEU A 353 8.51 -1.79 -0.30
N PHE A 354 7.92 -1.28 -1.39
CA PHE A 354 6.70 -1.85 -1.98
C PHE A 354 6.96 -3.16 -2.75
N GLY A 355 8.21 -3.40 -3.17
CA GLY A 355 8.61 -4.67 -3.79
C GLY A 355 8.34 -5.87 -2.89
N THR A 356 8.28 -5.68 -1.57
CA THR A 356 7.89 -6.70 -0.58
C THR A 356 6.51 -7.31 -0.81
N CYS A 357 5.69 -6.78 -1.72
CA CYS A 357 4.53 -7.50 -2.24
C CYS A 357 4.87 -8.89 -2.82
N LEU A 358 6.13 -9.10 -3.22
CA LEU A 358 6.69 -10.35 -3.74
C LEU A 358 7.28 -11.26 -2.65
N SER A 359 7.19 -10.86 -1.37
CA SER A 359 7.58 -11.66 -0.20
C SER A 359 7.17 -13.13 -0.28
N PRO A 360 5.96 -13.50 -0.76
CA PRO A 360 5.57 -14.91 -0.83
C PRO A 360 6.48 -15.77 -1.70
N VAL A 361 7.11 -15.19 -2.74
CA VAL A 361 8.05 -15.91 -3.61
C VAL A 361 9.28 -16.35 -2.81
N ALA A 362 9.80 -15.47 -1.95
CA ALA A 362 10.92 -15.80 -1.07
C ALA A 362 10.50 -16.78 0.03
N GLY A 363 9.28 -16.64 0.55
CA GLY A 363 8.75 -17.51 1.60
C GLY A 363 8.54 -18.96 1.15
N ASP A 364 8.12 -19.17 -0.09
CA ASP A 364 7.86 -20.52 -0.64
C ASP A 364 9.07 -21.10 -1.41
N TYR A 365 9.69 -20.33 -2.31
CA TYR A 365 10.79 -20.81 -3.16
C TYR A 365 12.19 -20.50 -2.59
N GLY A 366 12.26 -19.91 -1.40
CA GLY A 366 13.50 -19.65 -0.68
C GLY A 366 14.21 -18.35 -1.06
N MET A 367 15.27 -18.05 -0.31
CA MET A 367 16.00 -16.77 -0.34
C MET A 367 16.55 -16.42 -1.72
N LEU A 368 17.20 -17.36 -2.42
CA LEU A 368 17.80 -17.08 -3.73
C LEU A 368 16.74 -16.65 -4.76
N THR A 369 15.60 -17.34 -4.77
CA THR A 369 14.47 -17.01 -5.65
C THR A 369 13.89 -15.65 -5.31
N GLY A 370 13.80 -15.32 -4.02
CA GLY A 370 13.44 -13.98 -3.56
C GLY A 370 14.37 -12.88 -4.09
N ILE A 371 15.69 -13.08 -3.97
CA ILE A 371 16.70 -12.13 -4.47
C ILE A 371 16.56 -11.92 -5.98
N LEU A 372 16.45 -13.00 -6.76
CA LEU A 372 16.25 -12.91 -8.21
C LEU A 372 14.95 -12.16 -8.55
N THR A 373 13.88 -12.42 -7.80
CA THR A 373 12.58 -11.78 -7.99
C THR A 373 12.64 -10.28 -7.68
N GLY A 374 13.31 -9.88 -6.60
CA GLY A 374 13.56 -8.48 -6.27
C GLY A 374 14.43 -7.78 -7.32
N PHE A 375 15.42 -8.48 -7.87
CA PHE A 375 16.24 -7.95 -8.96
C PHE A 375 15.39 -7.66 -10.21
N MET A 376 14.54 -8.62 -10.62
CA MET A 376 13.61 -8.45 -11.74
C MET A 376 12.59 -7.33 -11.47
N HIS A 377 12.18 -7.15 -10.22
CA HIS A 377 11.27 -6.08 -9.81
C HIS A 377 11.82 -4.70 -10.15
N LEU A 378 13.06 -4.41 -9.73
CA LEU A 378 13.65 -3.10 -10.05
C LEU A 378 13.81 -2.90 -11.56
N ALA A 379 14.19 -3.95 -12.30
CA ALA A 379 14.35 -3.88 -13.75
C ALA A 379 13.04 -3.50 -14.47
N LEU A 380 11.88 -3.90 -13.94
CA LEU A 380 10.59 -3.69 -14.59
C LEU A 380 9.82 -2.48 -14.06
N VAL A 381 9.92 -2.15 -12.77
CA VAL A 381 9.06 -1.16 -12.09
C VAL A 381 9.10 0.23 -12.71
N THR A 382 10.25 0.64 -13.24
CA THR A 382 10.41 1.93 -13.91
C THR A 382 9.71 1.95 -15.28
N LYS A 383 9.65 0.81 -15.96
CA LYS A 383 9.00 0.67 -17.28
C LYS A 383 7.48 0.60 -17.13
N THR A 384 6.98 -0.17 -16.17
CA THR A 384 5.55 -0.21 -15.84
C THR A 384 5.04 1.16 -15.37
N GLY A 385 5.84 1.88 -14.57
CA GLY A 385 5.53 3.25 -14.15
C GLY A 385 5.31 4.22 -15.31
N ALA A 386 6.08 4.05 -16.39
CA ALA A 386 5.94 4.84 -17.61
C ALA A 386 4.67 4.52 -18.41
N LEU A 387 4.14 3.29 -18.33
CA LEU A 387 2.90 2.91 -19.05
C LEU A 387 1.66 3.68 -18.59
N HIS A 388 1.70 4.25 -17.39
CA HIS A 388 0.61 5.01 -16.80
C HIS A 388 1.05 6.39 -16.27
N SER A 389 2.26 6.84 -16.59
CA SER A 389 2.81 8.15 -16.20
C SER A 389 2.59 8.54 -14.72
N GLY A 390 2.72 7.58 -13.80
CA GLY A 390 2.51 7.83 -12.37
C GLY A 390 1.04 7.99 -11.91
N LEU A 391 0.05 7.81 -12.79
CA LEU A 391 -1.39 7.85 -12.42
C LEU A 391 -1.82 6.71 -11.48
N LEU A 392 -1.06 5.63 -11.42
CA LEU A 392 -1.29 4.50 -10.54
C LEU A 392 -0.31 4.52 -9.37
N LEU A 393 -0.86 4.66 -8.16
CA LEU A 393 -0.08 4.61 -6.93
C LEU A 393 0.45 3.19 -6.64
N TYR A 394 -0.27 2.16 -7.09
CA TYR A 394 0.09 0.76 -6.85
C TYR A 394 0.93 0.13 -7.97
N ASN A 395 1.79 0.93 -8.61
CA ASN A 395 2.66 0.45 -9.70
C ASN A 395 3.54 -0.74 -9.29
N ASN A 396 4.01 -0.79 -8.05
CA ASN A 396 4.78 -1.93 -7.55
C ASN A 396 3.96 -3.22 -7.50
N GLY A 397 2.67 -3.14 -7.14
CA GLY A 397 1.75 -4.28 -7.22
C GLY A 397 1.44 -4.68 -8.65
N PHE A 398 1.38 -3.71 -9.58
CA PHE A 398 1.26 -3.99 -11.02
C PHE A 398 2.47 -4.76 -11.55
N THR A 399 3.65 -4.24 -11.25
CA THR A 399 4.94 -4.83 -11.61
C THR A 399 5.10 -6.22 -11.00
N GLY A 400 4.83 -6.37 -9.71
CA GLY A 400 4.91 -7.65 -9.00
C GLY A 400 3.96 -8.71 -9.57
N GLY A 401 2.77 -8.30 -10.01
CA GLY A 401 1.83 -9.19 -10.69
C GLY A 401 2.36 -9.72 -12.03
N ILE A 402 3.00 -8.87 -12.83
CA ILE A 402 3.63 -9.28 -14.10
C ILE A 402 4.79 -10.25 -13.83
N ILE A 403 5.63 -9.95 -12.84
CA ILE A 403 6.79 -10.77 -12.50
C ILE A 403 6.38 -12.15 -12.00
N THR A 404 5.40 -12.21 -11.10
CA THR A 404 4.91 -13.49 -10.56
C THR A 404 4.25 -14.35 -11.63
N ALA A 405 3.59 -13.74 -12.62
CA ALA A 405 3.04 -14.47 -13.78
C ALA A 405 4.13 -15.22 -14.59
N ILE A 406 5.38 -14.79 -14.51
CA ILE A 406 6.53 -15.41 -15.19
C ILE A 406 7.30 -16.34 -14.25
N VAL A 407 7.66 -15.81 -13.07
CA VAL A 407 8.52 -16.47 -12.08
C VAL A 407 7.86 -17.69 -11.49
N VAL A 408 6.59 -17.60 -11.07
CA VAL A 408 5.92 -18.69 -10.34
C VAL A 408 5.76 -19.94 -11.22
N PRO A 409 5.23 -19.87 -12.45
CA PRO A 409 5.13 -21.06 -13.31
C PRO A 409 6.50 -21.69 -13.63
N PHE A 410 7.53 -20.86 -13.82
CA PHE A 410 8.89 -21.32 -14.09
C PHE A 410 9.46 -22.13 -12.92
N PHE A 411 9.47 -21.56 -11.70
CA PHE A 411 10.00 -22.27 -10.54
C PHE A 411 9.17 -23.48 -10.14
N GLU A 412 7.85 -23.43 -10.30
CA GLU A 412 6.98 -24.58 -10.07
C GLU A 412 7.32 -25.73 -11.03
N SER A 413 7.58 -25.44 -12.31
CA SER A 413 7.98 -26.46 -13.28
C SER A 413 9.31 -27.14 -12.92
N ILE A 414 10.28 -26.38 -12.41
CA ILE A 414 11.57 -26.91 -11.94
C ILE A 414 11.37 -27.77 -10.69
N ARG A 415 10.62 -27.29 -9.70
CA ARG A 415 10.30 -28.02 -8.48
C ARG A 415 9.66 -29.38 -8.79
N LEU A 416 8.69 -29.41 -9.70
CA LEU A 416 8.04 -30.64 -10.17
C LEU A 416 8.99 -31.58 -10.93
N ALA A 417 9.91 -31.04 -11.73
CA ALA A 417 10.91 -31.85 -12.43
C ALA A 417 11.93 -32.48 -11.48
N LEU A 418 12.35 -31.76 -10.44
CA LEU A 418 13.27 -32.25 -9.42
C LEU A 418 12.61 -33.29 -8.51
N ALA A 419 11.34 -33.12 -8.15
CA ALA A 419 10.61 -34.09 -7.32
C ALA A 419 10.36 -35.45 -8.01
N LYS A 420 10.51 -35.52 -9.34
CA LYS A 420 10.42 -36.75 -10.12
C LYS A 420 11.75 -37.51 -10.26
N ARG A 421 12.88 -36.86 -9.91
CA ARG A 421 14.21 -37.47 -9.87
C ARG A 421 14.49 -37.98 -8.46
#